data_AF-A0AAE0XWN5-F1
#
_entry.id   AF-A0AAE0XWN5-F1
#
_cell.length_a   1.000
_cell.length_b   1.000
_cell.length_c   1.000
_cell.angle_alpha   90.00
_cell.angle_beta   90.00
_cell.angle_gamma   90.00
#
_symmetry.space_group_name_H-M   'P 1'
#
loop_
_entity.id
_entity.type
_entity.pdbx_description
1 polymer ?
#
loop_
_entity_poly.entity_id
_entity_poly.type
_entity_poly.pdbx_seq_one_letter_code
_entity_poly.pdbx_strand_id
1 'polypeptide(L)'
;MKVLVAVTIACVFTVAYATVGQRCTDVSQCDAGECCQILSEFMVVSKRDLTSLLKQPIEKAGTCQKYKMEGDYCNSFDKMNGYCSCAPGLSCHTYQVAMPTLRPVTMAPTVATHMISAARRSMLPPQDGYKWVSKCENVTP
;
A
#
# COMPACT_ATOMS: atom_id res chain seq x y z
N MET A 1 25.12 -20.64 42.14
CA MET A 1 24.32 -20.80 40.91
C MET A 1 22.90 -20.23 41.05
N LYS A 2 22.74 -18.99 41.53
CA LYS A 2 21.41 -18.35 41.71
C LYS A 2 21.29 -16.99 41.01
N VAL A 3 22.43 -16.40 40.60
CA VAL A 3 22.49 -15.10 39.94
C VAL A 3 22.30 -15.20 38.42
N LEU A 4 22.62 -16.36 37.81
CA LEU A 4 22.50 -16.56 36.36
C LEU A 4 21.06 -16.76 35.87
N VAL A 5 20.11 -17.10 36.76
CA VAL A 5 18.71 -17.36 36.39
C VAL A 5 17.88 -16.08 36.33
N ALA A 6 18.29 -15.03 37.03
CA ALA A 6 17.57 -13.75 37.04
C ALA A 6 17.79 -12.91 35.77
N VAL A 7 18.92 -13.10 35.08
CA VAL A 7 19.28 -12.31 33.89
C VAL A 7 18.60 -12.82 32.62
N THR A 8 18.20 -14.09 32.56
CA THR A 8 17.56 -14.68 31.36
C THR A 8 16.05 -14.41 31.29
N ILE A 9 15.40 -14.03 32.40
CA ILE A 9 13.94 -13.77 32.44
C ILE A 9 13.60 -12.32 32.04
N ALA A 10 14.58 -11.40 32.04
CA ALA A 10 14.38 -10.01 31.62
C ALA A 10 14.34 -9.82 30.08
N CYS A 11 14.45 -10.89 29.29
CA CYS A 11 14.40 -10.84 27.82
C CYS A 11 13.04 -11.21 27.22
N VAL A 12 12.00 -11.41 28.04
CA VAL A 12 10.74 -11.98 27.55
C VAL A 12 9.62 -10.95 27.59
N PHE A 13 9.12 -10.60 26.40
CA PHE A 13 7.91 -9.82 26.09
C PHE A 13 8.01 -8.29 26.13
N THR A 14 8.71 -7.71 25.16
CA THR A 14 8.18 -6.50 24.53
C THR A 14 6.92 -6.91 23.77
N VAL A 15 5.76 -6.75 24.41
CA VAL A 15 4.47 -6.88 23.76
C VAL A 15 4.41 -5.77 22.71
N ALA A 16 4.61 -6.13 21.44
CA ALA A 16 4.39 -5.23 20.31
C ALA A 16 2.88 -4.96 20.22
N TYR A 17 2.43 -3.90 20.87
CA TYR A 17 1.07 -3.42 20.74
C TYR A 17 0.95 -2.77 19.38
N ALA A 18 0.53 -3.53 18.37
CA ALA A 18 0.30 -3.02 17.02
C ALA A 18 -0.38 -1.65 17.08
N THR A 19 0.38 -0.59 16.78
CA THR A 19 -0.04 0.81 16.93
C THR A 19 -0.96 1.25 15.81
N VAL A 20 -1.42 0.34 14.94
CA VAL A 20 -2.32 0.64 13.82
C VAL A 20 -3.51 1.49 14.28
N GLY A 21 -3.67 2.65 13.66
CA GLY A 21 -4.69 3.64 13.99
C GLY A 21 -4.28 4.68 15.04
N GLN A 22 -3.15 4.51 15.72
CA GLN A 22 -2.58 5.51 16.62
C GLN A 22 -2.19 6.76 15.84
N ARG A 23 -2.50 7.93 16.40
CA ARG A 23 -2.10 9.22 15.81
C ARG A 23 -0.57 9.33 15.85
N CYS A 24 0.00 9.75 14.73
CA CYS A 24 1.43 9.93 14.59
C CYS A 24 1.75 11.20 13.82
N THR A 25 2.93 11.76 14.04
CA THR A 25 3.51 12.84 13.22
C THR A 25 4.80 12.41 12.53
N ASP A 26 5.35 11.26 12.92
CA ASP A 26 6.58 10.69 12.39
C ASP A 26 6.54 9.14 12.48
N VAL A 27 7.32 8.47 11.63
CA VAL A 27 7.42 7.00 11.58
C VAL A 27 7.99 6.39 12.86
N SER A 28 8.86 7.11 13.57
CA SER A 28 9.46 6.64 14.84
C SER A 28 8.44 6.45 15.97
N GLN A 29 7.22 6.97 15.82
CA GLN A 29 6.11 6.82 16.75
C GLN A 29 5.27 5.56 16.48
N CYS A 30 5.55 4.85 15.38
CA CYS A 30 4.87 3.63 14.99
C CYS A 30 5.77 2.41 15.25
N ASP A 31 5.14 1.25 15.42
CA ASP A 31 5.84 -0.01 15.64
C ASP A 31 6.68 -0.47 14.43
N ALA A 32 7.58 -1.43 14.69
CA ALA A 32 8.32 -2.09 13.63
C ALA A 32 7.37 -2.76 12.63
N GLY A 33 7.53 -2.45 11.34
CA GLY A 33 6.60 -2.91 10.30
C GLY A 33 5.42 -1.97 10.02
N GLU A 34 5.41 -0.79 10.64
CA GLU A 34 4.40 0.24 10.42
C GLU A 34 5.04 1.55 9.88
N CYS A 35 4.22 2.33 9.18
CA CYS A 35 4.52 3.70 8.79
C CYS A 35 3.49 4.67 9.32
N CYS A 36 3.91 5.92 9.49
CA CYS A 36 2.99 7.01 9.75
C CYS A 36 2.34 7.47 8.43
N GLN A 37 1.08 7.08 8.21
CA GLN A 37 0.29 7.48 7.05
C GLN A 37 -0.21 8.91 7.23
N ILE A 38 0.57 9.87 6.76
CA ILE A 38 0.23 11.30 6.71
C ILE A 38 -0.17 11.60 5.27
N LEU A 39 -1.47 11.60 5.00
CA LEU A 39 -2.00 11.89 3.66
C LEU A 39 -1.46 13.25 3.20
N SER A 40 -0.83 13.27 2.02
CA SER A 40 -0.14 14.47 1.56
C SER A 40 -1.15 15.61 1.41
N GLU A 41 -0.76 16.81 1.83
CA GLU A 41 -1.58 18.03 1.78
C GLU A 41 -1.90 18.50 0.35
N PHE A 42 -1.29 17.91 -0.68
CA PHE A 42 -1.55 18.22 -2.08
C PHE A 42 -2.86 17.59 -2.52
N MET A 43 -3.96 18.06 -1.95
CA MET A 43 -5.26 17.81 -2.53
C MET A 43 -5.29 18.44 -3.92
N VAL A 44 -5.48 17.63 -4.96
CA VAL A 44 -5.97 18.13 -6.24
C VAL A 44 -7.42 18.58 -6.00
N VAL A 45 -7.58 19.81 -5.49
CA VAL A 45 -8.88 20.44 -5.23
C VAL A 45 -9.26 21.38 -6.37
N SER A 46 -10.55 21.50 -6.62
CA SER A 46 -11.09 22.56 -7.48
C SER A 46 -10.65 23.92 -6.95
N LYS A 47 -10.32 24.87 -7.85
CA LYS A 47 -9.98 26.26 -7.49
C LYS A 47 -11.03 26.93 -6.59
N ARG A 48 -12.28 26.45 -6.60
CA ARG A 48 -13.39 26.98 -5.80
C ARG A 48 -13.32 26.57 -4.32
N ASP A 49 -12.68 25.45 -4.00
CA ASP A 49 -12.63 24.91 -2.63
C ASP A 49 -11.36 25.35 -1.86
N LEU A 50 -10.41 25.99 -2.56
CA LEU A 50 -9.12 26.42 -2.03
C LEU A 50 -9.24 27.46 -0.90
N THR A 51 -10.24 28.34 -0.95
CA THR A 51 -10.44 29.41 0.04
C THR A 51 -10.91 28.92 1.41
N SER A 52 -11.55 27.75 1.48
CA SER A 52 -11.96 27.13 2.76
C SER A 52 -10.79 26.42 3.45
N LEU A 53 -9.85 25.90 2.66
CA LEU A 53 -8.73 25.08 3.13
C LEU A 53 -7.52 25.89 3.61
N LEU A 54 -7.34 27.11 3.10
CA LEU A 54 -6.26 28.01 3.51
C LEU A 54 -6.48 28.66 4.90
N LYS A 55 -7.63 28.43 5.55
CA LYS A 55 -7.98 29.06 6.84
C LYS A 55 -7.57 28.26 8.07
N GLN A 56 -7.13 27.02 7.91
CA GLN A 56 -6.65 26.20 9.03
C GLN A 56 -5.17 25.87 8.85
N PRO A 57 -4.36 25.94 9.92
CA PRO A 57 -3.02 25.38 9.87
C PRO A 57 -3.16 23.89 9.58
N ILE A 58 -2.50 23.44 8.51
CA ILE A 58 -2.52 22.03 8.15
C ILE A 58 -1.64 21.31 9.18
N GLU A 59 -2.28 20.69 10.18
CA GLU A 59 -1.56 19.85 11.12
C GLU A 59 -1.10 18.59 10.38
N LYS A 60 0.22 18.45 10.20
CA LYS A 60 0.85 17.23 9.68
C LYS A 60 0.73 16.10 10.69
N ALA A 61 -0.47 15.56 10.80
CA ALA A 61 -0.78 14.40 11.61
C ALA A 61 -1.36 13.30 10.73
N GLY A 62 -0.96 12.06 11.02
CA GLY A 62 -1.40 10.86 10.34
C GLY A 62 -1.81 9.79 11.34
N THR A 63 -1.92 8.57 10.84
CA THR A 63 -2.12 7.38 11.67
C THR A 63 -1.10 6.31 11.33
N CYS A 64 -0.66 5.55 12.32
CA CYS A 64 0.18 4.39 12.06
C CYS A 64 -0.61 3.35 11.26
N GLN A 65 -0.02 2.85 10.18
CA GLN A 65 -0.60 1.83 9.31
C GLN A 65 0.48 0.82 8.94
N LYS A 66 0.09 -0.40 8.57
CA LYS A 66 1.05 -1.44 8.18
C LYS A 66 1.69 -1.12 6.83
N TYR A 67 2.98 -1.44 6.69
CA TYR A 67 3.59 -1.54 5.37
C TYR A 67 2.97 -2.68 4.56
N LYS A 68 3.09 -2.57 3.23
CA LYS A 68 2.81 -3.66 2.29
C LYS A 68 4.03 -4.56 2.19
N MET A 69 3.83 -5.85 2.39
CA MET A 69 4.88 -6.85 2.37
C MET A 69 5.17 -7.33 0.95
N GLU A 70 6.22 -8.14 0.78
CA GLU A 70 6.57 -8.70 -0.51
C GLU A 70 5.40 -9.49 -1.14
N GLY A 71 5.15 -9.27 -2.43
CA GLY A 71 4.04 -9.86 -3.17
C GLY A 71 2.69 -9.15 -3.01
N ASP A 72 2.54 -8.26 -2.02
CA ASP A 72 1.32 -7.48 -1.84
C ASP A 72 1.11 -6.52 -3.01
N TYR A 73 -0.16 -6.30 -3.36
CA TYR A 73 -0.53 -5.31 -4.36
C TYR A 73 -0.14 -3.90 -3.91
N CYS A 74 0.52 -3.17 -4.78
CA CYS A 74 0.94 -1.80 -4.53
C CYS A 74 0.50 -0.85 -5.65
N ASN A 75 0.46 0.44 -5.34
CA ASN A 75 0.32 1.51 -6.31
C ASN A 75 1.51 2.46 -6.15
N SER A 76 2.19 2.79 -7.26
CA SER A 76 3.37 3.65 -7.28
C SER A 76 3.11 5.07 -6.74
N PHE A 77 1.85 5.51 -6.73
CA PHE A 77 1.44 6.81 -6.20
C PHE A 77 1.13 6.79 -4.69
N ASP A 78 1.04 5.63 -4.05
CA ASP A 78 0.66 5.53 -2.63
C ASP A 78 1.60 6.37 -1.75
N LYS A 79 2.92 6.16 -1.87
CA LYS A 79 3.93 6.87 -1.08
C LYS A 79 3.91 8.38 -1.32
N MET A 80 3.69 8.80 -2.57
CA MET A 80 3.62 10.23 -2.95
C MET A 80 2.38 10.91 -2.36
N ASN A 81 1.28 10.18 -2.28
CA ASN A 81 0.02 10.64 -1.68
C ASN A 81 -0.01 10.48 -0.15
N GLY A 82 1.10 10.08 0.46
CA GLY A 82 1.21 9.93 1.91
C GLY A 82 0.61 8.64 2.47
N TYR A 83 0.21 7.69 1.61
CA TYR A 83 -0.20 6.35 2.02
C TYR A 83 1.00 5.47 2.36
N CYS A 84 0.78 4.56 3.30
CA CYS A 84 1.69 3.47 3.55
C CYS A 84 1.83 2.56 2.32
N SER A 85 3.07 2.43 1.85
CA SER A 85 3.44 1.69 0.63
C SER A 85 4.24 0.43 0.99
N CYS A 86 5.10 -0.05 0.09
CA CYS A 86 5.95 -1.21 0.33
C CYS A 86 6.89 -1.01 1.54
N ALA A 87 7.15 -2.10 2.25
CA ALA A 87 8.06 -2.12 3.40
C ALA A 87 9.47 -1.65 3.02
N PRO A 88 10.26 -1.15 3.98
CA PRO A 88 11.65 -0.75 3.73
C PRO A 88 12.44 -1.87 3.02
N GLY A 89 13.15 -1.51 1.95
CA GLY A 89 13.90 -2.46 1.10
C GLY A 89 13.09 -3.04 -0.07
N LEU A 90 11.78 -2.82 -0.13
CA LEU A 90 10.93 -3.22 -1.25
C LEU A 90 10.53 -1.99 -2.08
N SER A 91 10.28 -2.20 -3.38
CA SER A 91 9.70 -1.18 -4.26
C SER A 91 8.46 -1.70 -4.97
N CYS A 92 7.56 -0.78 -5.33
CA CYS A 92 6.37 -1.12 -6.09
C CYS A 92 6.73 -1.31 -7.56
N HIS A 93 6.84 -2.56 -8.01
CA HIS A 93 7.19 -2.90 -9.38
C HIS A 93 5.92 -3.20 -10.19
N THR A 94 5.81 -2.61 -11.38
CA THR A 94 4.65 -2.75 -12.27
C THR A 94 5.08 -3.26 -13.64
N TYR A 95 4.52 -4.39 -14.06
CA TYR A 95 4.87 -5.05 -15.32
C TYR A 95 3.67 -5.77 -15.93
N GLN A 96 3.81 -6.19 -17.19
CA GLN A 96 2.80 -7.00 -17.88
C GLN A 96 3.08 -8.48 -17.70
N VAL A 97 2.02 -9.25 -17.48
CA VAL A 97 2.06 -10.72 -17.49
C VAL A 97 1.05 -11.26 -18.49
N ALA A 98 1.41 -12.35 -19.18
CA ALA A 98 0.47 -13.04 -20.04
C ALA A 98 -0.71 -13.54 -19.21
N MET A 99 -1.93 -13.26 -19.68
CA MET A 99 -3.11 -13.88 -19.12
C MET A 99 -3.07 -15.37 -19.49
N PRO A 100 -3.36 -16.28 -18.55
CA PRO A 100 -3.51 -17.68 -18.91
C PRO A 100 -4.57 -17.76 -20.01
N THR A 101 -4.18 -18.30 -21.17
CA THR A 101 -5.11 -18.60 -22.25
C THR A 101 -6.16 -19.52 -21.67
N LEU A 102 -7.36 -18.98 -21.45
CA LEU A 102 -8.51 -19.82 -21.18
C LEU A 102 -8.55 -20.82 -22.33
N ARG A 103 -8.41 -22.12 -22.01
CA ARG A 103 -8.72 -23.19 -22.96
C ARG A 103 -10.01 -22.81 -23.68
N PRO A 104 -10.10 -22.95 -25.01
CA PRO A 104 -11.29 -22.56 -25.73
C PRO A 104 -12.46 -23.29 -25.10
N VAL A 105 -13.32 -22.56 -24.40
CA VAL A 105 -14.62 -23.08 -24.00
C VAL A 105 -15.32 -23.31 -25.32
N THR A 106 -15.54 -24.58 -25.66
CA THR A 106 -16.38 -25.00 -26.78
C THR A 106 -17.62 -24.14 -26.80
N MET A 107 -17.76 -23.35 -27.86
CA MET A 107 -18.75 -22.28 -27.99
C MET A 107 -20.16 -22.79 -27.71
N ALA A 108 -20.81 -22.23 -26.69
CA ALA A 108 -22.26 -22.11 -26.68
C ALA A 108 -22.58 -20.60 -26.86
N PRO A 109 -23.45 -20.22 -27.80
CA PRO A 109 -23.70 -18.83 -28.11
C PRO A 109 -24.73 -18.29 -27.11
N THR A 110 -24.27 -17.63 -26.04
CA THR A 110 -25.16 -16.80 -25.24
C THR A 110 -24.49 -15.49 -24.93
N VAL A 111 -24.95 -14.49 -25.67
CA VAL A 111 -25.09 -13.07 -25.30
C VAL A 111 -23.84 -12.45 -24.69
N ALA A 112 -23.19 -11.59 -25.50
CA ALA A 112 -22.13 -10.66 -25.10
C ALA A 112 -22.57 -9.81 -23.90
N THR A 113 -22.40 -10.36 -22.71
CA THR A 113 -22.44 -9.59 -21.48
C THR A 113 -21.07 -8.95 -21.44
N HIS A 114 -20.99 -7.69 -21.86
CA HIS A 114 -19.86 -6.83 -21.59
C HIS A 114 -19.56 -6.96 -20.09
N MET A 115 -18.58 -7.79 -19.74
CA MET A 115 -18.00 -7.75 -18.41
C MET A 115 -17.28 -6.42 -18.34
N ILE A 116 -18.03 -5.41 -17.89
CA ILE A 116 -17.47 -4.22 -17.26
C ILE A 116 -16.83 -4.75 -15.97
N SER A 117 -15.69 -5.43 -16.12
CA SER A 117 -14.77 -5.55 -15.02
C SER A 117 -14.49 -4.12 -14.60
N ALA A 118 -14.52 -3.87 -13.29
CA ALA A 118 -14.05 -2.62 -12.73
C ALA A 118 -12.54 -2.53 -12.98
N ALA A 119 -12.16 -2.38 -14.26
CA ALA A 119 -10.85 -2.05 -14.71
C ALA A 119 -10.59 -0.68 -14.12
N ARG A 120 -9.95 -0.70 -12.95
CA ARG A 120 -9.24 0.43 -12.38
C ARG A 120 -8.62 1.16 -13.55
N ARG A 121 -8.98 2.43 -13.71
CA ARG A 121 -8.65 3.26 -14.88
C ARG A 121 -7.13 3.30 -15.04
N SER A 122 -6.59 2.32 -15.76
CA SER A 122 -5.19 2.30 -16.13
C SER A 122 -5.04 3.28 -17.29
N MET A 123 -4.08 4.19 -17.18
CA MET A 123 -3.74 5.10 -18.27
C MET A 123 -2.95 4.41 -19.39
N LEU A 124 -2.60 3.12 -19.19
CA LEU A 124 -1.84 2.32 -20.13
C LEU A 124 -2.81 1.56 -21.05
N PRO A 125 -2.59 1.56 -22.38
CA PRO A 125 -3.47 0.87 -23.31
C PRO A 125 -3.50 -0.63 -22.98
N PRO A 126 -4.68 -1.26 -22.96
CA PRO A 126 -4.79 -2.70 -22.80
C PRO A 126 -4.11 -3.39 -23.99
N GLN A 127 -3.28 -4.39 -23.71
CA GLN A 127 -2.75 -5.31 -24.72
C GLN A 127 -3.52 -6.63 -24.65
N ASP A 128 -3.92 -7.14 -25.81
CA ASP A 128 -4.63 -8.42 -25.91
C ASP A 128 -3.77 -9.56 -25.36
N GLY A 129 -4.35 -10.37 -24.47
CA GLY A 129 -3.66 -11.49 -23.86
C GLY A 129 -2.71 -11.14 -22.71
N TYR A 130 -2.60 -9.86 -22.30
CA TYR A 130 -1.76 -9.44 -21.17
C TYR A 130 -2.56 -8.68 -20.12
N LYS A 131 -2.11 -8.76 -18.85
CA LYS A 131 -2.62 -7.94 -17.76
C LYS A 131 -1.47 -7.25 -17.02
N TRP A 132 -1.71 -6.05 -16.54
CA TRP A 132 -0.80 -5.33 -15.65
C TRP A 132 -0.87 -5.91 -14.23
N VAL A 133 0.30 -6.09 -13.61
CA VAL A 133 0.46 -6.50 -12.22
C VAL A 133 1.36 -5.48 -11.55
N SER A 134 0.97 -5.04 -10.36
CA SER A 134 1.76 -4.13 -9.51
C SER A 134 1.92 -4.74 -8.14
N LYS A 135 3.16 -5.05 -7.73
CA LYS A 135 3.46 -5.72 -6.46
C LYS A 135 4.72 -5.19 -5.79
N CYS A 136 4.79 -5.32 -4.48
CA CYS A 136 6.01 -5.02 -3.73
C CYS A 136 7.04 -6.13 -3.95
N GLU A 137 8.20 -5.78 -4.50
CA GLU A 137 9.27 -6.71 -4.84
C GLU A 137 10.61 -6.13 -4.40
N ASN A 138 11.58 -7.00 -4.09
CA ASN A 138 12.94 -6.57 -3.82
C ASN A 138 13.59 -6.20 -5.17
N VAL A 139 13.83 -4.91 -5.37
CA VAL A 139 14.51 -4.43 -6.58
C VAL A 139 16.00 -4.32 -6.24
N THR A 140 16.61 -5.47 -5.96
CA THR A 140 18.07 -5.58 -6.06
C THR A 140 18.39 -5.85 -7.54
N PRO A 141 19.27 -5.06 -8.18
CA PRO A 141 19.75 -5.38 -9.51
C PRO A 141 20.52 -6.72 -9.54
#